data_AF-Q9L3H5-F1
#
_entry.id   AF-Q9L3H5-F1
#
_cell.length_a   1.000
_cell.length_b   1.000
_cell.length_c   1.000
_cell.angle_alpha   90.00
_cell.angle_beta   90.00
_cell.angle_gamma   90.00
#
_symmetry.space_group_name_H-M   'P 1'
#
loop_
_entity.id
_entity.type
_entity.pdbx_description
1 polymer ?
#
loop_
_entity_poly.entity_id
_entity_poly.type
_entity_poly.pdbx_seq_one_letter_code
_entity_poly.pdbx_strand_id
1 'polypeptide(L)'
;RLHKGSRDAEIKAGKSVDKWKVFRDIAEARISLGLQDRSLAVLNALLSFYPEAELAEEQGLVVFPSNAQLSLRAHGIAGTTLRRHLSALVEAGLIHRRDSPNGKRYAHRSRAGEVEQAFGLSLAPLLARVEELAHLAQQVADERQAFKRAKEALTICRRDVRKLISAAMEEGAAGDWSAIEAIYIDLVARIPRSPDRFEVEAVLEELEMLREEIINR
;
A
#
# COMPACT_ATOMS: atom_id res chain seq x y z
N ARG A 1 -23.92 -2.93 22.20
CA ARG A 1 -24.19 -4.28 21.67
C ARG A 1 -24.53 -4.15 20.19
N LEU A 2 -23.56 -4.34 19.30
CA LEU A 2 -23.77 -4.65 17.89
C LEU A 2 -22.63 -5.60 17.50
N HIS A 3 -22.96 -6.87 17.31
CA HIS A 3 -22.08 -7.85 16.70
C HIS A 3 -21.82 -7.41 15.25
N LYS A 4 -20.60 -6.95 14.96
CA LYS A 4 -20.11 -6.80 13.60
C LYS A 4 -19.67 -8.21 13.18
N GLY A 5 -20.62 -8.92 12.55
CA GLY A 5 -20.43 -10.30 12.10
C GLY A 5 -19.15 -10.47 11.28
N SER A 6 -18.54 -11.64 11.48
CA SER A 6 -17.53 -12.25 10.61
C SER A 6 -17.63 -11.77 9.17
N ARG A 7 -16.60 -11.09 8.69
CA ARG A 7 -16.27 -11.08 7.25
C ARG A 7 -15.47 -12.32 6.94
N ASP A 8 -16.03 -13.48 7.27
CA ASP A 8 -15.45 -14.77 6.87
C ASP A 8 -15.85 -14.94 5.40
N ALA A 9 -15.02 -14.41 4.50
CA ALA A 9 -15.09 -14.86 3.12
C ALA A 9 -14.83 -16.38 3.15
N GLU A 10 -15.77 -17.16 2.63
CA GLU A 10 -15.64 -18.62 2.62
C GLU A 10 -14.39 -19.02 1.83
N ILE A 11 -13.49 -19.74 2.49
CA ILE A 11 -12.33 -20.31 1.82
C ILE A 11 -12.84 -21.49 0.99
N LYS A 12 -12.64 -21.40 -0.33
CA LYS A 12 -12.99 -22.51 -1.22
C LYS A 12 -12.11 -23.72 -0.89
N ALA A 13 -12.72 -24.91 -0.87
CA ALA A 13 -12.00 -26.16 -0.66
C ALA A 13 -10.82 -26.29 -1.64
N GLY A 14 -9.64 -26.64 -1.13
CA GLY A 14 -8.40 -26.77 -1.91
C GLY A 14 -7.72 -25.45 -2.29
N LYS A 15 -8.17 -24.29 -1.78
CA LYS A 15 -7.50 -23.01 -2.01
C LYS A 15 -6.15 -22.98 -1.28
N SER A 16 -5.10 -22.67 -2.04
CA SER A 16 -3.74 -22.49 -1.53
C SER A 16 -3.10 -21.23 -2.14
N VAL A 17 -2.23 -20.55 -1.39
CA VAL A 17 -1.50 -19.38 -1.89
C VAL A 17 -0.14 -19.25 -1.21
N ASP A 18 0.89 -18.87 -1.97
CA ASP A 18 2.19 -18.48 -1.41
C ASP A 18 2.03 -17.32 -0.41
N LYS A 19 2.47 -17.53 0.84
CA LYS A 19 2.29 -16.56 1.92
C LYS A 19 3.00 -15.23 1.65
N TRP A 20 4.12 -15.27 0.92
CA TRP A 20 4.90 -14.09 0.60
C TRP A 20 4.31 -13.29 -0.55
N LYS A 21 3.56 -13.91 -1.46
CA LYS A 21 2.73 -13.23 -2.44
C LYS A 21 1.66 -12.39 -1.75
N VAL A 22 0.88 -12.99 -0.85
CA VAL A 22 -0.16 -12.26 -0.10
C VAL A 22 0.45 -11.12 0.73
N PHE A 23 1.61 -11.36 1.35
CA PHE A 23 2.33 -10.31 2.06
C PHE A 23 2.71 -9.12 1.16
N ARG A 24 3.22 -9.38 -0.05
CA ARG A 24 3.57 -8.32 -1.01
C ARG A 24 2.34 -7.53 -1.44
N ASP A 25 1.22 -8.22 -1.71
CA ASP A 25 -0.04 -7.57 -2.07
C ASP A 25 -0.53 -6.63 -0.94
N ILE A 26 -0.47 -7.10 0.32
CA ILE A 26 -0.78 -6.27 1.50
C ILE A 26 0.19 -5.10 1.66
N ALA A 27 1.48 -5.31 1.39
CA ALA A 27 2.49 -4.27 1.52
C ALA A 27 2.31 -3.14 0.49
N GLU A 28 1.95 -3.49 -0.74
CA GLU A 28 1.59 -2.53 -1.79
C GLU A 28 0.32 -1.76 -1.39
N ALA A 29 -0.72 -2.46 -0.93
CA ALA A 29 -2.00 -1.87 -0.55
C ALA A 29 -2.06 -1.28 0.88
N ARG A 30 -0.92 -1.17 1.60
CA ARG A 30 -0.91 -0.89 3.05
C ARG A 30 -1.64 0.39 3.44
N ILE A 31 -1.52 1.45 2.65
CA ILE A 31 -2.16 2.75 2.93
C ILE A 31 -3.69 2.61 2.81
N SER A 32 -4.17 1.94 1.75
CA SER A 32 -5.57 1.64 1.53
C SER A 32 -6.17 0.75 2.64
N LEU A 33 -5.35 -0.11 3.23
CA LEU A 33 -5.72 -0.97 4.36
C LEU A 33 -5.60 -0.26 5.73
N GLY A 34 -5.20 1.01 5.79
CA GLY A 34 -5.01 1.76 7.02
C GLY A 34 -3.82 1.28 7.87
N LEU A 35 -2.84 0.63 7.25
CA LEU A 35 -1.70 0.01 7.91
C LEU A 35 -0.46 0.90 7.83
N GLN A 36 0.37 0.79 8.87
CA GLN A 36 1.69 1.40 8.94
C GLN A 36 2.78 0.37 8.64
N ASP A 37 3.98 0.80 8.29
CA ASP A 37 5.11 -0.09 7.98
C ASP A 37 5.43 -1.05 9.14
N ARG A 38 5.28 -0.59 10.39
CA ARG A 38 5.44 -1.45 11.57
C ARG A 38 4.37 -2.53 11.68
N SER A 39 3.16 -2.32 11.17
CA SER A 39 2.15 -3.38 11.07
C SER A 39 2.58 -4.46 10.09
N LEU A 40 3.22 -4.08 8.97
CA LEU A 40 3.79 -5.04 8.02
C LEU A 40 4.94 -5.84 8.63
N ALA A 41 5.82 -5.21 9.42
CA ALA A 41 6.88 -5.93 10.12
C ALA A 41 6.32 -7.01 11.07
N VAL A 42 5.23 -6.70 11.78
CA VAL A 42 4.54 -7.68 12.64
C VAL A 42 3.89 -8.79 11.80
N LEU A 43 3.23 -8.46 10.69
CA LEU A 43 2.64 -9.46 9.80
C LEU A 43 3.70 -10.39 9.19
N ASN A 44 4.81 -9.84 8.71
CA ASN A 44 5.97 -10.59 8.21
C ASN A 44 6.50 -11.56 9.27
N ALA A 45 6.63 -11.07 10.52
CA ALA A 45 7.02 -11.90 11.63
C ALA A 45 6.02 -13.03 11.89
N LEU A 46 4.70 -12.77 11.86
CA LEU A 46 3.68 -13.82 12.00
C LEU A 46 3.78 -14.89 10.90
N LEU A 47 3.92 -14.49 9.64
CA LEU A 47 4.07 -15.42 8.50
C LEU A 47 5.33 -16.28 8.59
N SER A 48 6.39 -15.77 9.23
CA SER A 48 7.61 -16.54 9.48
C SER A 48 7.45 -17.65 10.52
N PHE A 49 6.42 -17.60 11.38
CA PHE A 49 6.09 -18.69 12.32
C PHE A 49 5.25 -19.78 11.68
N TYR A 50 4.65 -19.52 10.53
CA TYR A 50 3.93 -20.52 9.76
C TYR A 50 4.95 -21.33 8.93
N PRO A 51 5.05 -22.65 9.13
CA PRO A 51 6.15 -23.46 8.58
C PRO A 51 6.07 -23.61 7.06
N GLU A 52 4.86 -23.76 6.53
CA GLU A 52 4.65 -24.02 5.11
C GLU A 52 4.86 -22.76 4.26
N ALA A 53 5.24 -22.96 3.00
CA ALA A 53 5.34 -21.89 2.02
C ALA A 53 3.95 -21.35 1.64
N GLU A 54 2.96 -22.25 1.56
CA GLU A 54 1.61 -21.93 1.14
C GLU A 54 0.60 -21.96 2.29
N LEU A 55 -0.26 -20.95 2.33
CA LEU A 55 -1.42 -20.90 3.21
C LEU A 55 -2.53 -21.75 2.59
N ALA A 56 -2.90 -22.84 3.27
CA ALA A 56 -4.04 -23.67 2.91
C ALA A 56 -4.73 -24.19 4.19
N GLU A 57 -6.03 -24.49 4.12
CA GLU A 57 -6.81 -24.88 5.31
C GLU A 57 -6.35 -26.20 5.93
N GLU A 58 -5.90 -27.14 5.08
CA GLU A 58 -5.51 -28.50 5.46
C GLU A 58 -4.32 -28.52 6.44
N GLN A 59 -3.45 -27.50 6.38
CA GLN A 59 -2.23 -27.37 7.18
C GLN A 59 -2.46 -26.56 8.47
N GLY A 60 -3.67 -26.04 8.69
CA GLY A 60 -4.04 -25.29 9.88
C GLY A 60 -3.45 -23.87 9.91
N LEU A 61 -4.30 -22.86 9.80
CA LEU A 61 -3.88 -21.46 9.63
C LEU A 61 -3.67 -20.71 10.95
N VAL A 62 -3.24 -21.37 12.03
CA VAL A 62 -3.06 -20.74 13.35
C VAL A 62 -1.61 -20.84 13.81
N VAL A 63 -1.03 -19.69 14.18
CA VAL A 63 0.31 -19.60 14.76
C VAL A 63 0.24 -19.24 16.25
N PHE A 64 1.23 -19.70 17.02
CA PHE A 64 1.32 -19.51 18.48
C PHE A 64 2.65 -18.90 18.95
N PRO A 65 3.09 -17.76 18.40
CA PRO A 65 4.33 -17.13 18.87
C PRO A 65 4.18 -16.55 20.28
N SER A 66 5.24 -16.57 21.07
CA SER A 66 5.31 -15.72 22.26
C SER A 66 5.53 -14.26 21.85
N ASN A 67 5.08 -13.31 22.67
CA ASN A 67 5.33 -11.88 22.41
C ASN A 67 6.82 -11.56 22.29
N ALA A 68 7.69 -12.23 23.05
CA ALA A 68 9.13 -12.03 22.99
C ALA A 68 9.70 -12.49 21.64
N GLN A 69 9.30 -13.67 21.16
CA GLN A 69 9.72 -14.18 19.85
C GLN A 69 9.18 -13.31 18.70
N LEU A 70 7.92 -12.87 18.81
CA LEU A 70 7.30 -12.00 17.81
C LEU A 70 7.96 -10.63 17.77
N SER A 71 8.27 -10.06 18.93
CA SER A 71 9.03 -8.81 19.06
C SER A 71 10.41 -8.92 18.40
N LEU A 72 11.16 -10.00 18.69
CA LEU A 72 12.48 -10.23 18.13
C LEU A 72 12.46 -10.28 16.59
N ARG A 73 11.51 -11.03 16.01
CA ARG A 73 11.37 -11.12 14.54
C ARG A 73 10.81 -9.85 13.89
N ALA A 74 10.03 -9.07 14.63
CA ALA A 74 9.54 -7.77 14.21
C ALA A 74 10.52 -6.63 14.57
N HIS A 75 11.83 -6.87 14.47
CA HIS A 75 12.90 -5.89 14.71
C HIS A 75 12.92 -5.25 16.11
N GLY A 76 12.62 -6.04 17.15
CA GLY A 76 12.72 -5.60 18.54
C GLY A 76 11.63 -4.62 18.97
N ILE A 77 10.47 -4.64 18.32
CA ILE A 77 9.35 -3.76 18.69
C ILE A 77 8.91 -4.02 20.14
N ALA A 78 8.87 -2.96 20.96
CA ALA A 78 8.42 -3.04 22.35
C ALA A 78 6.98 -3.59 22.47
N GLY A 79 6.67 -4.31 23.55
CA GLY A 79 5.41 -5.04 23.70
C GLY A 79 4.13 -4.19 23.64
N THR A 80 4.17 -2.92 24.04
CA THR A 80 3.04 -1.97 23.89
C THR A 80 2.76 -1.68 22.41
N THR A 81 3.81 -1.34 21.67
CA THR A 81 3.78 -1.09 20.23
C THR A 81 3.38 -2.35 19.45
N LEU A 82 3.88 -3.52 19.85
CA LEU A 82 3.49 -4.80 19.25
C LEU A 82 1.98 -5.03 19.36
N ARG A 83 1.40 -4.86 20.56
CA ARG A 83 -0.05 -5.01 20.78
C ARG A 83 -0.87 -4.02 19.96
N ARG A 84 -0.39 -2.78 19.80
CA ARG A 84 -1.03 -1.78 18.92
C ARG A 84 -1.08 -2.27 17.48
N HIS A 85 0.05 -2.74 16.92
CA HIS A 85 0.09 -3.21 15.54
C HIS A 85 -0.67 -4.52 15.33
N LEU A 86 -0.67 -5.44 16.30
CA LEU A 86 -1.56 -6.61 16.27
C LEU A 86 -3.03 -6.20 16.23
N SER A 87 -3.41 -5.16 16.96
CA SER A 87 -4.79 -4.64 16.93
C SER A 87 -5.12 -4.02 15.57
N ALA A 88 -4.19 -3.27 14.97
CA ALA A 88 -4.35 -2.73 13.62
C ALA A 88 -4.51 -3.84 12.56
N LEU A 89 -3.76 -4.95 12.66
CA LEU A 89 -3.92 -6.10 11.76
C LEU A 89 -5.27 -6.81 11.94
N VAL A 90 -5.80 -6.86 13.17
CA VAL A 90 -7.15 -7.39 13.44
C VAL A 90 -8.23 -6.44 12.89
N GLU A 91 -8.08 -5.14 13.10
CA GLU A 91 -9.00 -4.11 12.59
C GLU A 91 -9.05 -4.08 11.06
N ALA A 92 -7.89 -4.26 10.41
CA ALA A 92 -7.79 -4.43 8.96
C ALA A 92 -8.32 -5.80 8.46
N GLY A 93 -8.72 -6.70 9.36
CA GLY A 93 -9.25 -8.02 9.05
C GLY A 93 -8.22 -8.95 8.40
N LEU A 94 -6.94 -8.74 8.67
CA LEU A 94 -5.85 -9.58 8.13
C LEU A 94 -5.55 -10.78 9.02
N ILE A 95 -5.83 -10.66 10.32
CA ILE A 95 -5.68 -11.75 11.29
C ILE A 95 -6.86 -11.76 12.25
N HIS A 96 -7.12 -12.91 12.87
CA HIS A 96 -8.06 -13.02 13.98
C HIS A 96 -7.38 -13.56 15.22
N ARG A 97 -7.76 -13.03 16.39
CA ARG A 97 -7.36 -13.61 17.66
C ARG A 97 -8.25 -14.81 17.92
N ARG A 98 -7.63 -15.97 18.13
CA ARG A 98 -8.33 -17.17 18.56
C ARG A 98 -8.12 -17.28 20.06
N ASP A 99 -9.15 -16.92 20.82
CA ASP A 99 -9.14 -17.20 22.24
C ASP A 99 -9.13 -18.73 22.43
N SER A 100 -8.22 -19.23 23.26
CA SER A 100 -8.08 -20.66 23.53
C SER A 100 -9.44 -21.28 23.91
N PRO A 101 -9.80 -22.48 23.41
CA PRO A 101 -11.06 -23.15 23.75
C PRO A 101 -11.21 -23.50 25.24
N ASN A 102 -10.16 -23.33 26.04
CA ASN A 102 -10.19 -23.62 27.46
C ASN A 102 -9.81 -22.34 28.22
N GLY A 103 -10.78 -21.76 28.93
CA GLY A 103 -10.60 -20.63 29.85
C GLY A 103 -9.72 -20.93 31.07
N LYS A 104 -8.67 -21.74 30.91
CA LYS A 104 -7.64 -22.00 31.92
C LYS A 104 -6.37 -21.28 31.50
N ARG A 105 -6.05 -20.25 32.30
CA ARG A 105 -4.88 -19.38 32.30
C ARG A 105 -3.59 -20.10 31.88
N TYR A 106 -3.24 -20.09 30.58
CA TYR A 106 -1.89 -20.39 30.10
C TYR A 106 -1.00 -19.16 30.30
N ALA A 107 -0.82 -18.77 31.55
CA ALA A 107 0.31 -17.96 31.98
C ALA A 107 1.30 -18.94 32.60
N HIS A 108 2.07 -19.65 31.77
CA HIS A 108 3.27 -20.31 32.28
C HIS A 108 4.20 -19.21 32.73
N ARG A 109 4.21 -18.93 34.04
CA ARG A 109 5.25 -18.12 34.66
C ARG A 109 6.56 -18.86 34.47
N SER A 110 7.36 -18.41 33.51
CA SER A 110 8.77 -18.77 33.43
C SER A 110 9.47 -18.30 34.73
N ARG A 111 10.51 -19.03 35.15
CA ARG A 111 11.34 -18.73 36.34
C ARG A 111 11.96 -17.32 36.33
N ALA A 112 11.87 -16.59 35.22
CA ALA A 112 12.35 -15.21 35.05
C ALA A 112 11.28 -14.11 35.24
N GLY A 113 10.05 -14.44 35.68
CA GLY A 113 9.05 -13.43 36.05
C GLY A 113 8.33 -12.74 34.89
N GLU A 114 8.72 -12.97 33.63
CA GLU A 114 7.95 -12.54 32.47
C GLU A 114 6.90 -13.59 32.10
N VAL A 115 5.64 -13.16 32.07
CA VAL A 115 4.54 -13.99 31.58
C VAL A 115 4.62 -14.01 30.06
N GLU A 116 5.14 -15.10 29.50
CA GLU A 116 5.04 -15.36 28.06
C GLU A 116 3.59 -15.66 27.70
N GLN A 117 2.85 -14.66 27.23
CA GLN A 117 1.55 -14.88 26.60
C GLN A 117 1.79 -15.46 25.20
N ALA A 118 1.37 -16.71 24.99
CA ALA A 118 1.22 -17.29 23.66
C ALA A 118 -0.12 -16.82 23.07
N PHE A 119 -0.09 -16.21 21.89
CA PHE A 119 -1.31 -15.76 21.20
C PHE A 119 -1.65 -16.75 20.09
N GLY A 120 -2.83 -17.37 20.16
CA GLY A 120 -3.41 -18.02 18.99
C GLY A 120 -3.84 -16.96 17.99
N LEU A 121 -3.14 -16.85 16.87
CA LEU A 121 -3.45 -15.91 15.79
C LEU A 121 -3.77 -16.69 14.52
N SER A 122 -5.00 -16.52 14.04
CA SER A 122 -5.48 -17.10 12.79
C SER A 122 -5.08 -16.23 11.61
N LEU A 123 -4.40 -16.85 10.64
CA LEU A 123 -4.05 -16.33 9.31
C LEU A 123 -5.13 -16.67 8.27
N ALA A 124 -6.20 -17.37 8.64
CA ALA A 124 -7.30 -17.71 7.74
C ALA A 124 -7.85 -16.52 6.92
N PRO A 125 -7.96 -15.29 7.48
CA PRO A 125 -8.43 -14.14 6.69
C PRO A 125 -7.53 -13.79 5.50
N LEU A 126 -6.23 -14.09 5.57
CA LEU A 126 -5.30 -13.88 4.46
C LEU A 126 -5.64 -14.77 3.27
N LEU A 127 -5.97 -16.04 3.53
CA LEU A 127 -6.37 -17.00 2.51
C LEU A 127 -7.77 -16.71 1.97
N ALA A 128 -8.68 -16.32 2.84
CA ALA A 128 -10.05 -15.95 2.50
C ALA A 128 -10.10 -14.75 1.54
N ARG A 129 -9.21 -13.76 1.73
CA ARG A 129 -9.23 -12.46 1.04
C ARG A 129 -8.15 -12.30 -0.04
N VAL A 130 -7.51 -13.38 -0.50
CA VAL A 130 -6.42 -13.32 -1.49
C VAL A 130 -6.76 -12.45 -2.69
N GLU A 131 -7.93 -12.66 -3.30
CA GLU A 131 -8.35 -11.97 -4.52
C GLU A 131 -8.64 -10.49 -4.25
N GLU A 132 -9.26 -10.17 -3.11
CA GLU A 132 -9.50 -8.79 -2.67
C GLU A 132 -8.17 -8.05 -2.48
N LEU A 133 -7.22 -8.67 -1.76
CA LEU A 133 -5.92 -8.08 -1.47
C LEU A 133 -5.09 -7.89 -2.74
N ALA A 134 -5.09 -8.89 -3.64
CA ALA A 134 -4.43 -8.80 -4.93
C ALA A 134 -5.04 -7.70 -5.81
N HIS A 135 -6.37 -7.56 -5.79
CA HIS A 135 -7.04 -6.49 -6.54
C HIS A 135 -6.67 -5.10 -6.00
N LEU A 136 -6.68 -4.91 -4.68
CA LEU A 136 -6.27 -3.66 -4.04
C LEU A 136 -4.80 -3.32 -4.37
N ALA A 137 -3.91 -4.32 -4.33
CA ALA A 137 -2.51 -4.13 -4.68
C ALA A 137 -2.36 -3.70 -6.15
N GLN A 138 -3.09 -4.33 -7.07
CA GLN A 138 -3.07 -3.99 -8.48
C GLN A 138 -3.56 -2.55 -8.71
N GLN A 139 -4.67 -2.15 -8.08
CA GLN A 139 -5.19 -0.78 -8.19
C GLN A 139 -4.16 0.27 -7.72
N VAL A 140 -3.47 0.01 -6.61
CA VAL A 140 -2.43 0.92 -6.10
C VAL A 140 -1.22 0.99 -7.05
N ALA A 141 -0.79 -0.16 -7.58
CA ALA A 141 0.31 -0.22 -8.54
C ALA A 141 -0.04 0.51 -9.85
N ASP A 142 -1.26 0.33 -10.36
CA ASP A 142 -1.75 0.98 -11.58
C ASP A 142 -1.83 2.50 -11.41
N GLU A 143 -2.40 2.98 -10.30
CA GLU A 143 -2.48 4.41 -9.98
C GLU A 143 -1.08 5.04 -9.87
N ARG A 144 -0.14 4.35 -9.20
CA ARG A 144 1.25 4.80 -9.10
C ARG A 144 1.94 4.89 -10.46
N GLN A 145 1.70 3.89 -11.32
CA GLN A 145 2.29 3.86 -12.66
C GLN A 145 1.66 4.92 -13.57
N ALA A 146 0.36 5.14 -13.49
CA ALA A 146 -0.34 6.19 -14.21
C ALA A 146 0.20 7.57 -13.80
N PHE A 147 0.32 7.82 -12.49
CA PHE A 147 0.90 9.06 -11.98
C PHE A 147 2.34 9.29 -12.46
N LYS A 148 3.17 8.25 -12.45
CA LYS A 148 4.55 8.32 -12.96
C LYS A 148 4.57 8.70 -14.45
N ARG A 149 3.75 8.03 -15.28
CA ARG A 149 3.65 8.33 -16.72
C ARG A 149 3.19 9.76 -16.97
N ALA A 150 2.16 10.22 -16.26
CA ALA A 150 1.66 11.59 -16.38
C ALA A 150 2.75 12.63 -16.02
N LYS A 151 3.52 12.40 -14.96
CA LYS A 151 4.65 13.28 -14.60
C LYS A 151 5.78 13.30 -15.64
N GLU A 152 6.10 12.13 -16.20
CA GLU A 152 7.10 12.02 -17.27
C GLU A 152 6.64 12.78 -18.53
N ALA A 153 5.39 12.56 -18.95
CA ALA A 153 4.77 13.28 -20.07
C ALA A 153 4.74 14.80 -19.84
N LEU A 154 4.32 15.26 -18.65
CA LEU A 154 4.32 16.67 -18.28
C LEU A 154 5.73 17.27 -18.35
N THR A 155 6.74 16.56 -17.87
CA THR A 155 8.13 17.03 -17.92
C THR A 155 8.61 17.21 -19.36
N ILE A 156 8.30 16.25 -20.23
CA ILE A 156 8.65 16.29 -21.66
C ILE A 156 7.92 17.45 -22.34
N CYS A 157 6.59 17.52 -22.18
CA CYS A 157 5.77 18.54 -22.84
C CYS A 157 6.18 19.96 -22.43
N ARG A 158 6.45 20.20 -21.13
CA ARG A 158 6.98 21.49 -20.66
C ARG A 158 8.28 21.89 -21.35
N ARG A 159 9.21 20.94 -21.45
CA ARG A 159 10.50 21.19 -22.10
C ARG A 159 10.32 21.51 -23.58
N ASP A 160 9.46 20.77 -24.26
CA ASP A 160 9.28 20.92 -25.70
C ASP A 160 8.55 22.22 -26.04
N VAL A 161 7.48 22.57 -25.30
CA VAL A 161 6.81 23.88 -25.42
C VAL A 161 7.80 25.02 -25.16
N ARG A 162 8.61 24.94 -24.11
CA ARG A 162 9.62 25.96 -23.81
C ARG A 162 10.61 26.13 -24.98
N LYS A 163 11.07 25.03 -25.56
CA LYS A 163 11.99 25.06 -26.70
C LYS A 163 11.36 25.68 -27.94
N LEU A 164 10.10 25.34 -28.25
CA LEU A 164 9.39 25.90 -29.39
C LEU A 164 9.23 27.42 -29.25
N ILE A 165 8.83 27.89 -28.07
CA ILE A 165 8.70 29.33 -27.78
C ILE A 165 10.06 30.03 -27.97
N SER A 166 11.13 29.49 -27.37
CA SER A 166 12.47 30.10 -27.49
C SER A 166 12.96 30.14 -28.93
N ALA A 167 12.82 29.05 -29.69
CA ALA A 167 13.24 29.00 -31.10
C ALA A 167 12.46 30.01 -31.95
N ALA A 168 11.14 30.08 -31.79
CA ALA A 168 10.32 31.00 -32.57
C ALA A 168 10.62 32.48 -32.28
N MET A 169 10.94 32.81 -31.03
CA MET A 169 11.39 34.15 -30.65
C MET A 169 12.79 34.47 -31.20
N GLU A 170 13.72 33.53 -31.15
CA GLU A 170 15.08 33.68 -31.67
C GLU A 170 15.11 33.82 -33.20
N GLU A 171 14.25 33.08 -33.91
CA GLU A 171 14.12 33.11 -35.36
C GLU A 171 13.23 34.26 -35.87
N GLY A 172 12.55 34.98 -34.97
CA GLY A 172 11.67 36.09 -35.32
C GLY A 172 10.41 35.66 -36.07
N ALA A 173 9.89 34.47 -35.76
CA ALA A 173 8.67 33.95 -36.38
C ALA A 173 7.46 34.88 -36.12
N ALA A 174 6.55 34.96 -37.09
CA ALA A 174 5.36 35.82 -36.97
C ALA A 174 4.43 35.31 -35.85
N GLY A 175 3.97 36.21 -34.98
CA GLY A 175 3.01 35.90 -33.92
C GLY A 175 3.31 36.62 -32.61
N ASP A 176 2.32 36.64 -31.71
CA ASP A 176 2.49 37.16 -30.34
C ASP A 176 3.07 36.08 -29.42
N TRP A 177 4.38 35.85 -29.56
CA TRP A 177 5.11 34.86 -28.75
C TRP A 177 5.21 35.24 -27.27
N SER A 178 5.12 36.54 -26.94
CA SER A 178 5.09 37.02 -25.55
C SER A 178 3.79 36.62 -24.85
N ALA A 179 2.65 36.70 -25.54
CA ALA A 179 1.39 36.19 -24.99
C ALA A 179 1.41 34.66 -24.78
N ILE A 180 1.97 33.91 -25.74
CA ILE A 180 2.14 32.45 -25.62
C ILE A 180 3.05 32.10 -24.44
N GLU A 181 4.17 32.82 -24.26
CA GLU A 181 5.09 32.63 -23.14
C GLU A 181 4.41 32.90 -21.79
N ALA A 182 3.57 33.93 -21.70
CA ALA A 182 2.80 34.24 -20.50
C ALA A 182 1.84 33.09 -20.13
N ILE A 183 1.09 32.55 -21.11
CA ILE A 183 0.20 31.39 -20.90
C ILE A 183 1.00 30.17 -20.39
N TYR A 184 2.15 29.89 -20.98
CA TYR A 184 3.04 28.81 -20.54
C TYR A 184 3.50 29.01 -19.07
N ILE A 185 3.91 30.22 -18.70
CA ILE A 185 4.36 30.53 -17.33
C ILE A 185 3.22 30.31 -16.34
N ASP A 186 2.02 30.79 -16.64
CA ASP A 186 0.85 30.63 -15.78
C ASP A 186 0.44 29.16 -15.62
N LEU A 187 0.50 28.37 -16.69
CA LEU A 187 0.29 26.91 -16.66
C LEU A 187 1.26 26.22 -15.71
N VAL A 188 2.55 26.53 -15.82
CA VAL A 188 3.59 25.92 -14.98
C VAL A 188 3.48 26.37 -13.53
N ALA A 189 3.10 27.62 -13.28
CA ALA A 189 2.95 28.17 -11.95
C ALA A 189 1.79 27.51 -11.16
N ARG A 190 0.80 26.94 -11.85
CA ARG A 190 -0.32 26.22 -11.22
C ARG A 190 0.04 24.87 -10.62
N ILE A 191 1.19 24.28 -10.97
CA ILE A 191 1.57 22.94 -10.48
C ILE A 191 1.92 23.01 -8.99
N PRO A 192 1.20 22.30 -8.09
CA PRO A 192 1.52 22.25 -6.67
C PRO A 192 2.88 21.62 -6.36
N ARG A 193 3.38 21.81 -5.13
CA ARG A 193 4.62 21.18 -4.65
C ARG A 193 4.53 19.65 -4.54
N SER A 194 3.36 19.16 -4.14
CA SER A 194 3.05 17.72 -4.07
C SER A 194 1.74 17.48 -4.81
N PRO A 195 1.76 17.45 -6.15
CA PRO A 195 0.55 17.31 -6.91
C PRO A 195 0.05 15.86 -6.86
N ASP A 196 -1.25 15.67 -6.96
CA ASP A 196 -1.83 14.36 -7.27
C ASP A 196 -1.88 14.10 -8.79
N ARG A 197 -2.36 12.91 -9.17
CA ARG A 197 -2.42 12.52 -10.59
C ARG A 197 -3.34 13.42 -11.41
N PHE A 198 -4.49 13.78 -10.88
CA PHE A 198 -5.48 14.58 -11.61
C PHE A 198 -4.96 16.00 -11.84
N GLU A 199 -4.25 16.57 -10.86
CA GLU A 199 -3.60 17.87 -11.01
C GLU A 199 -2.49 17.85 -12.07
N VAL A 200 -1.69 16.77 -12.12
CA VAL A 200 -0.66 16.60 -13.16
C VAL A 200 -1.28 16.42 -14.55
N GLU A 201 -2.31 15.59 -14.66
CA GLU A 201 -3.01 15.33 -15.92
C GLU A 201 -3.70 16.59 -16.46
N ALA A 202 -4.36 17.37 -15.61
CA ALA A 202 -5.02 18.61 -16.02
C ALA A 202 -4.02 19.63 -16.60
N VAL A 203 -2.88 19.85 -15.94
CA VAL A 203 -1.86 20.78 -16.46
C VAL A 203 -1.19 20.24 -17.72
N LEU A 204 -1.01 18.92 -17.82
CA LEU A 204 -0.48 18.28 -19.03
C LEU A 204 -1.41 18.52 -20.22
N GLU A 205 -2.71 18.26 -20.08
CA GLU A 205 -3.69 18.46 -21.14
C GLU A 205 -3.67 19.90 -21.67
N GLU A 206 -3.64 20.88 -20.77
CA GLU A 206 -3.56 22.30 -21.16
C GLU A 206 -2.23 22.67 -21.85
N LEU A 207 -1.11 22.08 -21.42
CA LEU A 207 0.18 22.27 -22.10
C LEU A 207 0.25 21.58 -23.45
N GLU A 208 -0.42 20.44 -23.63
CA GLU A 208 -0.53 19.76 -24.92
C GLU A 208 -1.36 20.59 -25.90
N MET A 209 -2.47 21.18 -25.45
CA MET A 209 -3.25 22.13 -26.26
C MET A 209 -2.40 23.33 -26.68
N LEU A 210 -1.63 23.92 -25.76
CA LEU A 210 -0.72 25.02 -26.08
C LEU A 210 0.35 24.59 -27.10
N ARG A 211 0.90 23.38 -26.95
CA ARG A 211 1.89 22.82 -27.88
C ARG A 211 1.30 22.67 -29.28
N GLU A 212 0.07 22.16 -29.39
CA GLU A 212 -0.62 22.01 -30.67
C GLU A 212 -0.92 23.36 -31.32
N GLU A 213 -1.33 24.36 -30.54
CA GLU A 213 -1.52 25.72 -31.06
C GLU A 213 -0.21 26.29 -31.63
N ILE A 214 0.91 26.08 -30.96
CA ILE A 214 2.24 26.54 -31.42
C ILE A 214 2.65 25.84 -32.72
N ILE A 215 2.42 24.53 -32.85
CA ILE A 215 2.83 23.75 -34.02
C ILE A 215 1.96 24.03 -35.25
N ASN A 216 0.68 24.35 -35.05
CA ASN A 216 -0.28 24.58 -36.14
C ASN A 216 -0.31 26.03 -36.66
N ARG A 217 0.55 26.92 -36.15
CA ARG A 217 0.76 28.28 -36.65
C ARG A 217 1.81 28.32 -37.76
#